data_AF-A0A0H2VIM2-F1
#
_entry.id   AF-A0A0H2VIM2-F1
#
_cell.length_a   1.000
_cell.length_b   1.000
_cell.length_c   1.000
_cell.angle_alpha   90.00
_cell.angle_beta   90.00
_cell.angle_gamma   90.00
#
_symmetry.space_group_name_H-M   'P 1'
#
loop_
_entity.id
_entity.type
_entity.pdbx_description
1 polymer ?
#
loop_
_entity_poly.entity_id
_entity_poly.type
_entity_poly.pdbx_seq_one_letter_code
_entity_poly.pdbx_strand_id
1 'polypeptide(L)'
;MEKRSINMKKVFMIISILTITVTLSACGGSGKQKEPSKESQKSDKYDYVYYEILNDGDSETPNVEIKYKDKKGKSHIEKADLDHVYEHILGDGNKKPYIVKDGKKIHVYRPPYMIYGDDDVEGKAVSKDEVTK
;
A
#
# COMPACT_ATOMS: atom_id res chain seq x y z
N MET A 1 -57.48 14.57 15.84
CA MET A 1 -56.28 14.20 15.05
C MET A 1 -55.39 15.42 14.94
N GLU A 2 -54.35 15.50 15.77
CA GLU A 2 -53.42 16.63 15.83
C GLU A 2 -52.36 16.49 14.73
N LYS A 3 -52.39 17.36 13.72
CA LYS A 3 -51.35 17.40 12.67
C LYS A 3 -50.09 18.03 13.27
N ARG A 4 -49.11 17.19 13.64
CA ARG A 4 -47.77 17.66 14.02
C ARG A 4 -47.12 18.33 12.81
N SER A 5 -46.99 19.65 12.86
CA SER A 5 -46.24 20.45 11.88
C SER A 5 -44.75 20.13 12.02
N ILE A 6 -44.18 19.52 10.99
CA ILE A 6 -42.73 19.23 10.94
C ILE A 6 -42.03 20.52 10.53
N ASN A 7 -41.18 21.03 11.42
CA ASN A 7 -40.49 22.30 11.22
C ASN A 7 -39.39 22.14 10.16
N MET A 8 -39.61 22.63 8.93
CA MET A 8 -38.72 22.45 7.76
C MET A 8 -37.24 22.74 8.06
N LYS A 9 -36.93 23.72 8.91
CA LYS A 9 -35.55 24.04 9.31
C LYS A 9 -34.86 22.89 10.06
N LYS A 10 -35.60 22.15 10.89
CA LYS A 10 -35.08 20.97 11.61
C LYS A 10 -34.86 19.79 10.66
N VAL A 11 -35.70 19.65 9.63
CA VAL A 11 -35.54 18.62 8.60
C VAL A 11 -34.29 18.87 7.75
N PHE A 12 -34.07 20.10 7.31
CA PHE A 12 -32.86 20.48 6.57
C PHE A 12 -31.58 20.27 7.39
N MET A 13 -31.61 20.55 8.70
CA MET A 13 -30.47 20.34 9.58
C MET A 13 -30.14 18.85 9.76
N ILE A 14 -31.17 17.99 9.91
CA ILE A 14 -30.99 16.54 10.00
C ILE A 14 -30.44 15.96 8.69
N ILE A 15 -30.94 16.41 7.54
CA ILE A 15 -30.45 15.97 6.23
C ILE A 15 -28.98 16.34 6.04
N SER A 16 -28.59 17.55 6.44
CA SER A 16 -27.19 18.02 6.36
C SER A 16 -26.23 17.15 7.20
N ILE A 17 -26.61 16.83 8.44
CA ILE A 17 -25.82 15.94 9.32
C ILE A 17 -25.74 14.52 8.73
N LEU A 18 -26.83 14.02 8.15
CA LEU A 18 -26.87 12.71 7.49
C LEU A 18 -25.97 12.65 6.25
N THR A 19 -25.86 13.75 5.50
CA THR A 19 -24.97 13.79 4.32
C THR A 19 -23.49 13.77 4.69
N ILE A 20 -23.10 14.35 5.84
CA ILE A 20 -21.70 14.38 6.30
C ILE A 20 -21.25 13.01 6.80
N THR A 21 -22.12 12.22 7.44
CA THR A 21 -21.76 10.86 7.90
C THR A 21 -21.54 9.88 6.74
N VAL A 22 -22.20 10.09 5.60
CA VAL A 22 -22.05 9.27 4.39
C VAL A 22 -20.74 9.57 3.64
N THR A 23 -20.22 10.80 3.72
CA THR A 23 -18.92 11.13 3.11
C THR A 23 -17.74 10.63 3.95
N LEU A 24 -17.91 10.52 5.27
CA LEU A 24 -16.88 9.96 6.18
C LEU A 24 -16.69 8.44 6.02
N SER A 25 -17.75 7.68 5.68
CA SER A 25 -17.64 6.24 5.43
C SER A 25 -17.00 5.90 4.07
N ALA A 26 -16.89 6.87 3.16
CA ALA A 26 -16.19 6.69 1.88
C ALA A 26 -14.65 6.77 2.00
N CYS A 27 -14.12 7.31 3.11
CA CYS A 27 -12.68 7.33 3.37
C CYS A 27 -12.19 6.11 4.18
N GLY A 28 -13.14 5.28 4.68
CA GLY A 28 -12.88 4.09 5.49
C GLY A 28 -12.98 2.77 4.73
N GLY A 29 -13.01 2.81 3.39
CA GLY A 29 -12.91 1.61 2.59
C GLY A 29 -11.53 1.00 2.79
N SER A 30 -11.42 -0.04 3.62
CA SER A 30 -10.39 -1.06 3.53
C SER A 30 -10.54 -1.77 2.18
N GLY A 31 -10.28 -1.03 1.10
CA GLY A 31 -10.33 -1.54 -0.26
C GLY A 31 -9.32 -2.66 -0.33
N LYS A 32 -9.81 -3.88 -0.58
CA LYS A 32 -8.93 -5.00 -0.89
C LYS A 32 -7.98 -4.53 -1.98
N GLN A 33 -6.69 -4.56 -1.67
CA GLN A 33 -5.67 -4.14 -2.61
C GLN A 33 -5.86 -4.92 -3.91
N LYS A 34 -5.69 -4.23 -5.04
CA LYS A 34 -5.95 -4.80 -6.36
C LYS A 34 -5.01 -6.00 -6.58
N GLU A 35 -5.58 -7.20 -6.59
CA GLU A 35 -4.85 -8.41 -6.88
C GLU A 35 -4.71 -8.62 -8.39
N PRO A 36 -3.58 -9.19 -8.87
CA PRO A 36 -3.44 -9.61 -10.25
C PRO A 36 -4.39 -10.77 -10.58
N SER A 37 -4.73 -10.92 -11.86
CA SER A 37 -5.52 -12.06 -12.33
C SER A 37 -4.85 -13.42 -12.01
N LYS A 38 -5.65 -14.47 -11.82
CA LYS A 38 -5.16 -15.82 -11.48
C LYS A 38 -4.23 -16.41 -12.55
N GLU A 39 -4.37 -15.98 -13.80
CA GLU A 39 -3.53 -16.39 -14.92
C GLU A 39 -2.14 -15.76 -14.80
N SER A 40 -2.08 -14.42 -14.69
CA SER A 40 -0.85 -13.65 -14.51
C SER A 40 -0.03 -14.13 -13.30
N GLN A 41 -0.68 -14.55 -12.21
CA GLN A 41 -0.01 -15.12 -11.04
C GLN A 41 0.81 -16.40 -11.32
N LYS A 42 0.47 -17.15 -12.38
CA LYS A 42 1.15 -18.40 -12.77
C LYS A 42 2.16 -18.19 -13.88
N SER A 43 1.82 -17.40 -14.90
CA SER A 43 2.64 -17.21 -16.10
C SER A 43 3.67 -16.11 -15.94
N ASP A 44 3.30 -15.00 -15.31
CA ASP A 44 4.01 -13.71 -15.37
C ASP A 44 4.65 -13.33 -14.05
N LYS A 45 5.11 -14.33 -13.31
CA LYS A 45 5.90 -14.16 -12.09
C LYS A 45 7.39 -14.08 -12.44
N TYR A 46 8.04 -13.03 -11.95
CA TYR A 46 9.44 -12.73 -12.22
C TYR A 46 10.22 -12.42 -10.94
N ASP A 47 11.52 -12.68 -10.96
CA ASP A 47 12.39 -12.42 -9.81
C ASP A 47 12.65 -10.92 -9.68
N TYR A 48 12.35 -10.37 -8.50
CA TYR A 48 12.57 -8.96 -8.21
C TYR A 48 14.07 -8.67 -8.01
N VAL A 49 14.56 -7.54 -8.54
CA VAL A 49 15.92 -7.04 -8.30
C VAL A 49 15.89 -5.71 -7.55
N TYR A 50 15.24 -4.69 -8.10
CA TYR A 50 15.02 -3.41 -7.41
C TYR A 50 13.76 -2.69 -7.91
N TYR A 51 13.32 -1.72 -7.12
CA TYR A 51 12.26 -0.76 -7.42
C TYR A 51 12.73 0.61 -6.94
N GLU A 52 12.70 1.60 -7.82
CA GLU A 52 13.12 2.96 -7.54
C GLU A 52 12.07 3.94 -8.04
N ILE A 53 11.70 4.91 -7.20
CA ILE A 53 10.82 6.01 -7.58
C ILE A 53 11.69 7.10 -8.18
N LEU A 54 11.50 7.36 -9.46
CA LEU A 54 12.15 8.41 -10.23
C LEU A 54 11.24 9.63 -10.23
N ASN A 55 11.57 10.63 -9.41
CA ASN A 55 10.82 11.87 -9.41
C ASN A 55 11.45 12.83 -10.42
N ASP A 56 10.82 13.01 -11.58
CA ASP A 56 11.07 14.15 -12.45
C ASP A 56 10.03 15.22 -12.14
N GLY A 57 10.46 16.46 -11.87
CA GLY A 57 9.55 17.53 -11.43
C GLY A 57 8.51 17.99 -12.45
N ASP A 58 8.38 17.26 -13.56
CA ASP A 58 7.59 17.60 -14.74
C ASP A 58 6.33 16.70 -14.90
N SER A 59 6.19 15.61 -14.14
CA SER A 59 5.05 14.69 -14.21
C SER A 59 4.04 14.87 -13.06
N GLU A 60 2.74 14.67 -13.34
CA GLU A 60 1.69 14.70 -12.29
C GLU A 60 1.84 13.56 -11.28
N THR A 61 2.39 12.42 -11.70
CA THR A 61 2.59 11.23 -10.88
C THR A 61 4.02 10.74 -11.04
N PRO A 62 4.72 10.39 -9.94
CA PRO A 62 6.10 9.95 -10.02
C PRO A 62 6.26 8.77 -10.97
N ASN A 63 7.36 8.77 -11.72
CA ASN A 63 7.78 7.61 -12.49
C ASN A 63 8.43 6.58 -11.56
N VAL A 64 8.39 5.31 -11.95
CA VAL A 64 9.10 4.25 -11.26
C VAL A 64 9.89 3.41 -12.24
N GLU A 65 11.05 2.95 -11.80
CA GLU A 65 11.88 1.99 -12.50
C GLU A 65 11.94 0.67 -11.72
N ILE A 66 11.67 -0.43 -12.41
CA ILE A 66 11.63 -1.77 -11.82
C ILE A 66 12.57 -2.67 -12.60
N LYS A 67 13.56 -3.22 -11.90
CA LYS A 67 14.44 -4.26 -12.46
C LYS A 67 14.02 -5.63 -11.96
N TYR A 68 13.93 -6.57 -12.90
CA TYR A 68 13.57 -7.95 -12.61
C TYR A 68 14.34 -8.92 -13.51
N LYS A 69 14.32 -10.22 -13.16
CA LYS A 69 14.83 -11.30 -14.01
C LYS A 69 13.71 -12.19 -14.47
N ASP A 70 13.76 -12.58 -15.75
CA ASP A 70 12.85 -13.58 -16.28
C ASP A 70 13.18 -15.00 -15.79
N LYS A 71 12.33 -15.98 -16.15
CA LYS A 71 12.53 -17.40 -15.79
C LYS A 71 13.83 -18.00 -16.33
N LYS A 72 14.48 -17.34 -17.31
CA LYS A 72 15.78 -17.73 -17.87
C LYS A 72 16.94 -16.97 -17.20
N GLY A 73 16.67 -16.14 -16.21
CA GLY A 73 17.65 -15.33 -15.49
C GLY A 73 18.08 -14.05 -16.20
N LYS A 74 17.49 -13.71 -17.36
CA LYS A 74 17.84 -12.48 -18.09
C LYS A 74 17.22 -11.27 -17.40
N SER A 75 18.01 -10.23 -17.19
CA SER A 75 17.55 -8.98 -16.58
C SER A 75 16.77 -8.10 -17.55
N HIS A 76 15.72 -7.47 -17.03
CA HIS A 76 14.86 -6.51 -17.70
C HIS A 76 14.66 -5.29 -16.80
N ILE A 77 14.50 -4.12 -17.42
CA ILE A 77 14.18 -2.85 -16.76
C ILE A 77 12.86 -2.35 -17.35
N GLU A 78 11.88 -2.10 -16.51
CA GLU A 78 10.59 -1.52 -16.88
C GLU A 78 10.46 -0.14 -16.24
N LYS A 79 9.97 0.84 -17.02
CA LYS A 79 9.56 2.15 -16.51
C LYS A 79 8.05 2.28 -16.61
N ALA A 80 7.42 2.75 -15.54
CA ALA A 80 5.97 2.93 -15.48
C ALA A 80 5.61 4.12 -14.59
N ASP A 81 4.41 4.66 -14.77
CA ASP A 81 3.84 5.60 -13.79
C ASP A 81 3.49 4.85 -12.50
N LEU A 82 3.66 5.52 -11.35
CA LEU A 82 3.35 4.95 -10.03
C LEU A 82 1.90 4.42 -9.94
N ASP A 83 0.95 5.05 -10.63
CA ASP A 83 -0.47 4.65 -10.67
C ASP A 83 -0.71 3.23 -11.24
N HIS A 84 0.25 2.71 -12.00
CA HIS A 84 0.21 1.37 -12.55
C HIS A 84 0.91 0.33 -11.67
N VAL A 85 1.47 0.74 -10.54
CA VAL A 85 2.24 -0.13 -9.64
C VAL A 85 1.51 -0.35 -8.31
N TYR A 86 1.42 -1.62 -7.90
CA TYR A 86 0.71 -2.05 -6.70
C TYR A 86 1.66 -2.84 -5.81
N GLU A 87 2.07 -2.25 -4.68
CA GLU A 87 2.99 -2.86 -3.72
C GLU A 87 2.29 -3.73 -2.69
N HIS A 88 2.54 -5.03 -2.69
CA HIS A 88 2.01 -6.01 -1.74
C HIS A 88 3.09 -6.38 -0.72
N ILE A 89 2.78 -6.25 0.57
CA ILE A 89 3.70 -6.64 1.64
C ILE A 89 3.52 -8.13 1.95
N LEU A 90 4.60 -8.89 1.82
CA LEU A 90 4.64 -10.30 2.19
C LEU A 90 4.73 -10.40 3.72
N GLY A 91 3.77 -11.07 4.37
CA GLY A 91 3.75 -11.19 5.83
C GLY A 91 4.93 -11.95 6.43
N ASP A 92 5.68 -12.71 5.62
CA ASP A 92 6.90 -13.39 6.04
C ASP A 92 8.12 -12.64 5.45
N GLY A 93 8.93 -12.06 6.34
CA GLY A 93 10.12 -11.29 6.01
C GLY A 93 11.20 -12.07 5.25
N ASN A 94 11.18 -13.40 5.32
CA ASN A 94 12.15 -14.26 4.65
C ASN A 94 11.73 -14.65 3.22
N LYS A 95 10.49 -14.34 2.81
CA LYS A 95 10.06 -14.63 1.45
C LYS A 95 10.79 -13.76 0.45
N LYS A 96 11.36 -14.42 -0.56
CA LYS A 96 12.02 -13.72 -1.67
C LYS A 96 11.02 -12.80 -2.37
N PRO A 97 11.37 -11.53 -2.61
CA PRO A 97 10.53 -10.61 -3.36
C PRO A 97 10.37 -11.08 -4.80
N TYR A 98 9.25 -10.73 -5.41
CA TYR A 98 8.94 -11.06 -6.81
C TYR A 98 7.99 -10.02 -7.39
N ILE A 99 7.87 -10.00 -8.71
CA ILE A 99 6.87 -9.18 -9.39
C ILE A 99 5.90 -10.05 -10.18
N VAL A 100 4.68 -9.55 -10.38
CA VAL A 100 3.69 -10.11 -11.29
C VAL A 100 3.23 -9.02 -12.26
N LYS A 101 3.34 -9.26 -13.56
CA LYS A 101 2.79 -8.33 -14.57
C LYS A 101 1.37 -8.79 -14.94
N ASP A 102 0.40 -7.87 -14.89
CA ASP A 102 -1.00 -8.08 -15.28
C ASP A 102 -1.40 -7.03 -16.32
N GLY A 103 -1.07 -7.29 -17.58
CA GLY A 103 -1.15 -6.30 -18.65
C GLY A 103 -0.19 -5.13 -18.38
N LYS A 104 -0.75 -3.92 -18.24
CA LYS A 104 0.03 -2.70 -17.90
C LYS A 104 0.31 -2.54 -16.40
N LYS A 105 -0.35 -3.32 -15.54
CA LYS A 105 -0.19 -3.22 -14.09
C LYS A 105 1.00 -4.05 -13.64
N ILE A 106 1.74 -3.54 -12.68
CA ILE A 106 2.87 -4.23 -12.08
C ILE A 106 2.57 -4.42 -10.59
N HIS A 107 2.50 -5.66 -10.15
CA HIS A 107 2.30 -6.00 -8.75
C HIS A 107 3.65 -6.40 -8.15
N VAL A 108 4.15 -5.60 -7.21
CA VAL A 108 5.45 -5.82 -6.55
C VAL A 108 5.19 -6.47 -5.20
N TYR A 109 5.68 -7.69 -5.01
CA TYR A 109 5.58 -8.40 -3.73
C TYR A 109 6.93 -8.34 -3.04
N ARG A 110 6.99 -7.70 -1.88
CA ARG A 110 8.23 -7.54 -1.12
C ARG A 110 8.02 -7.78 0.37
N PRO A 111 9.05 -8.21 1.10
CA PRO A 111 8.99 -8.24 2.55
C PRO A 111 8.81 -6.83 3.12
N PRO A 112 8.31 -6.71 4.37
CA PRO A 112 8.24 -5.44 5.08
C PRO A 112 9.64 -4.85 5.30
N TYR A 113 9.73 -3.51 5.26
CA TYR A 113 10.99 -2.80 5.54
C TYR A 113 11.39 -2.85 7.02
N MET A 114 10.42 -3.06 7.91
CA MET A 114 10.61 -3.19 9.35
C MET A 114 9.70 -4.31 9.85
N ILE A 115 10.28 -5.25 10.58
CA ILE A 115 9.55 -6.27 11.32
C ILE A 115 9.77 -5.90 12.78
N TYR A 116 8.72 -5.42 13.45
CA TYR A 116 8.77 -5.28 14.90
C TYR A 116 8.74 -6.72 15.45
N GLY A 117 9.83 -7.15 16.06
CA GLY A 117 9.79 -8.35 16.90
C GLY A 117 8.99 -8.01 18.15
N ASP A 118 8.04 -8.87 18.50
CA ASP A 118 7.38 -8.83 19.82
C ASP A 118 8.31 -9.38 20.93
N ASP A 119 9.58 -9.62 20.61
CA ASP A 119 10.58 -10.08 21.57
C ASP A 119 10.81 -8.96 22.60
N ASP A 120 10.44 -9.24 23.85
CA ASP A 120 10.76 -8.37 24.98
C ASP A 120 12.27 -8.18 25.04
N VAL A 121 12.72 -6.93 24.89
CA VAL A 121 14.13 -6.59 25.02
C VAL A 121 14.46 -6.54 26.50
N GLU A 122 14.89 -7.67 27.07
CA GLU A 122 15.38 -7.71 28.45
C GLU A 122 16.76 -7.05 28.54
N GLY A 123 16.84 -5.98 29.32
CA GLY A 123 18.08 -5.27 29.58
C GLY A 123 17.98 -4.37 30.79
N LYS A 124 19.07 -4.25 31.55
CA LYS A 124 19.16 -3.24 32.60
C LYS A 124 19.42 -1.89 31.93
N ALA A 125 18.52 -0.92 32.11
CA ALA A 125 18.79 0.46 31.73
C ALA A 125 19.93 0.98 32.64
N VAL A 126 21.11 1.19 32.06
CA VAL A 126 22.27 1.75 32.76
C VAL A 126 22.30 3.25 32.46
N SER A 127 22.44 4.08 33.51
CA SER A 127 22.57 5.52 33.33
C SER A 127 23.84 5.83 32.52
N LYS A 128 23.79 6.88 31.70
CA LYS A 128 24.98 7.39 31.00
C LYS A 128 26.11 7.75 31.98
N ASP A 129 25.76 8.09 33.23
CA ASP A 129 26.72 8.45 34.26
C ASP A 129 27.49 7.23 34.82
N GLU A 130 26.98 6.01 34.63
CA GLU A 130 27.61 4.76 35.10
C GLU A 130 28.55 4.14 34.05
N VAL A 131 28.53 4.63 32.81
CA VAL A 131 29.42 4.14 31.74
C VAL A 131 30.76 4.87 31.84
N THR A 132 31.67 4.32 32.64
CA THR A 132 33.07 4.77 32.67
C THR A 132 33.85 4.19 31.49
N LYS A 133 34.71 5.02 30.87
CA LYS A 133 35.56 4.66 29.72
C LYS A 133 36.64 3.64 30.07
#